data_AF-A0A2R7K9L3-F1
#
_entry.id   AF-A0A2R7K9L3-F1
#
_cell.length_a   1.000
_cell.length_b   1.000
_cell.length_c   1.000
_cell.angle_alpha   90.00
_cell.angle_beta   90.00
_cell.angle_gamma   90.00
#
_symmetry.space_group_name_H-M   'P 1'
#
loop_
_entity.id
_entity.type
_entity.pdbx_description
1 polymer ?
#
loop_
_entity_poly.entity_id
_entity_poly.type
_entity_poly.pdbx_seq_one_letter_code
_entity_poly.pdbx_strand_id
1 'polypeptide(L)' 'PVHPHFMNKTEADLFISLFSTPFEKINEIKLNNSTRRIIVDKILIFYTLHTASFGEIRSHQILEDVLS' A
#
# COMPACT_ATOMS: atom_id res chain seq x y z
N PRO A 1 19.33 -3.37 -14.55
CA PRO A 1 18.81 -2.04 -14.16
C PRO A 1 18.05 -2.12 -12.83
N VAL A 2 18.34 -1.25 -11.86
CA VAL A 2 17.57 -1.16 -10.61
C VAL A 2 16.20 -0.57 -10.95
N HIS A 3 15.13 -1.33 -10.76
CA HIS A 3 13.78 -0.83 -10.98
C HIS A 3 13.39 0.10 -9.83
N PRO A 4 12.97 1.35 -10.06
CA PRO A 4 12.74 2.33 -8.98
C PRO A 4 11.53 1.96 -8.08
N HIS A 5 10.60 1.17 -8.61
CA HIS A 5 9.32 0.84 -7.95
C HIS A 5 9.26 -0.62 -7.51
N PHE A 6 10.26 -1.09 -6.76
CA PHE A 6 10.22 -2.43 -6.16
C PHE A 6 9.75 -2.37 -4.71
N MET A 7 9.16 -3.47 -4.23
CA MET A 7 8.97 -3.75 -2.81
C MET A 7 10.13 -4.63 -2.35
N ASN A 8 10.74 -4.31 -1.22
CA ASN A 8 11.67 -5.25 -0.58
C ASN A 8 10.91 -6.42 0.06
N LYS A 9 11.63 -7.44 0.54
CA LYS A 9 11.00 -8.64 1.12
C LYS A 9 9.98 -8.32 2.21
N THR A 10 10.31 -7.43 3.15
CA THR A 10 9.42 -7.07 4.27
C THR A 10 8.17 -6.34 3.78
N GLU A 11 8.32 -5.43 2.82
CA GLU A 11 7.19 -4.72 2.21
C GLU A 11 6.28 -5.69 1.44
N ALA A 12 6.86 -6.63 0.69
CA ALA A 12 6.12 -7.63 -0.07
C ALA A 12 5.37 -8.61 0.85
N ASP A 13 6.02 -9.11 1.90
CA ASP A 13 5.39 -9.99 2.90
C ASP A 13 4.18 -9.29 3.55
N LEU A 14 4.32 -8.00 3.89
CA LEU A 14 3.22 -7.21 4.44
C LEU A 14 2.10 -6.97 3.42
N PHE A 15 2.43 -6.63 2.16
CA PHE A 15 1.45 -6.45 1.10
C PHE A 15 0.62 -7.72 0.89
N ILE A 16 1.26 -8.89 0.85
CA ILE A 16 0.59 -10.18 0.73
C ILE A 16 -0.30 -10.46 1.94
N SER A 17 0.17 -10.15 3.16
CA SER A 17 -0.66 -10.27 4.36
C SER A 17 -1.91 -9.40 4.27
N LEU A 18 -1.77 -8.11 3.92
CA LEU A 18 -2.91 -7.21 3.76
C LEU A 18 -3.89 -7.68 2.68
N PHE A 19 -3.37 -8.23 1.58
CA PHE A 19 -4.18 -8.71 0.46
C PHE A 19 -4.95 -10.01 0.79
N SER A 20 -4.37 -10.88 1.61
CA SER A 20 -4.92 -12.19 1.94
C SER A 20 -5.72 -12.23 3.24
N THR A 21 -5.53 -11.26 4.13
CA THR A 21 -6.28 -11.17 5.39
C THR A 21 -7.72 -10.68 5.12
N PRO A 22 -8.75 -11.41 5.58
CA PRO A 22 -10.13 -10.96 5.51
C PRO A 22 -10.32 -9.63 6.22
N PHE A 23 -11.21 -8.78 5.69
CA PHE A 23 -11.42 -7.43 6.21
C PHE A 23 -11.80 -7.43 7.70
N GLU A 24 -12.59 -8.40 8.15
CA GLU A 24 -13.01 -8.56 9.55
C GLU A 24 -11.82 -8.79 10.50
N LYS A 25 -10.71 -9.32 9.97
CA LYS A 25 -9.47 -9.62 10.70
C LYS A 25 -8.37 -8.60 10.46
N ILE A 26 -8.61 -7.54 9.70
CA ILE A 26 -7.56 -6.57 9.34
C ILE A 26 -6.92 -5.91 10.57
N ASN A 27 -7.69 -5.78 11.67
CA ASN A 27 -7.24 -5.24 12.94
C ASN A 27 -6.17 -6.10 13.67
N GLU A 28 -5.99 -7.36 13.24
CA GLU A 28 -4.94 -8.26 13.72
C GLU A 28 -3.56 -7.85 13.17
N ILE A 29 -3.52 -7.20 11.99
CA ILE A 29 -2.28 -6.67 11.41
C ILE A 29 -1.90 -5.37 12.13
N LYS A 30 -0.89 -5.45 12.98
CA LYS A 30 -0.38 -4.28 13.72
C LYS A 30 0.64 -3.53 12.87
N LEU A 31 0.31 -2.28 12.53
CA LEU A 31 1.16 -1.36 11.80
C LEU A 31 1.44 -0.11 12.63
N ASN A 32 2.70 0.30 12.69
CA ASN A 32 3.02 1.66 13.12
C ASN A 32 2.74 2.64 11.96
N ASN A 33 2.63 3.93 12.30
CA ASN A 33 2.29 4.97 11.33
C ASN A 33 3.27 5.06 10.15
N SER A 34 4.57 4.86 10.39
CA SER A 34 5.60 4.91 9.34
C SER A 34 5.41 3.77 8.33
N THR A 35 5.28 2.53 8.82
CA THR A 35 5.07 1.35 7.99
C THR A 35 3.74 1.44 7.23
N ARG A 36 2.68 1.94 7.86
CA ARG A 36 1.37 2.17 7.22
C ARG A 36 1.49 3.12 6.04
N ARG A 37 2.23 4.22 6.18
CA ARG A 37 2.43 5.19 5.09
C ARG A 37 3.19 4.57 3.93
N ILE A 38 4.29 3.88 4.23
CA ILE A 38 5.12 3.22 3.22
C ILE A 38 4.29 2.21 2.42
N ILE A 39 3.53 1.34 3.10
CA ILE A 39 2.79 0.29 2.40
C ILE A 39 1.64 0.85 1.57
N VAL A 40 0.95 1.89 2.04
CA VAL A 40 -0.08 2.58 1.26
C VAL A 40 0.51 3.17 -0.02
N ASP A 41 1.64 3.87 0.07
CA ASP A 41 2.32 4.43 -1.12
C ASP A 41 2.66 3.33 -2.15
N LYS A 42 3.15 2.17 -1.68
CA LYS A 42 3.46 1.03 -2.54
C LYS A 42 2.21 0.42 -3.19
N ILE A 43 1.10 0.34 -2.47
CA ILE A 43 -0.19 -0.14 -3.01
C ILE A 43 -0.68 0.79 -4.12
N LEU A 44 -0.62 2.11 -3.89
CA LEU A 44 -1.03 3.10 -4.89
C LEU A 44 -0.17 3.01 -6.16
N ILE A 45 1.16 2.89 -6.01
CA ILE A 45 2.09 2.70 -7.13
C ILE A 45 1.75 1.40 -7.88
N PHE A 46 1.50 0.29 -7.16
CA PHE A 46 1.18 -0.99 -7.76
C PHE A 46 -0.05 -0.88 -8.67
N TYR A 47 -1.17 -0.33 -8.18
CA TYR A 47 -2.39 -0.17 -8.99
C TYR A 47 -2.23 0.83 -10.12
N THR A 48 -1.48 1.93 -9.91
CA THR A 48 -1.15 2.89 -10.98
C THR A 48 -0.45 2.22 -12.16
N LEU A 49 0.49 1.30 -11.89
CA LEU A 49 1.26 0.62 -12.93
C LEU A 49 0.51 -0.54 -13.60
N HIS A 50 -0.38 -1.22 -12.87
CA HIS A 50 -0.97 -2.49 -13.32
C HIS A 50 -2.43 -2.38 -13.78
N THR A 51 -3.10 -1.25 -13.58
CA THR A 51 -4.52 -1.10 -13.94
C THR A 51 -4.70 0.05 -14.94
N ALA A 52 -4.85 -0.30 -16.22
CA ALA A 52 -5.15 0.67 -17.27
C ALA A 52 -6.50 1.33 -16.96
N SER A 53 -6.52 2.65 -16.82
CA SER A 53 -7.69 3.47 -16.42
C SER A 53 -8.01 3.53 -14.92
N PHE A 54 -7.02 3.35 -14.02
CA PHE A 54 -7.24 3.56 -12.58
C PHE A 54 -7.63 5.02 -12.19
N GLY A 55 -7.60 5.96 -13.15
CA GLY A 55 -7.92 7.38 -12.95
C GLY A 55 -6.83 8.12 -12.17
N GLU A 56 -6.91 9.46 -12.11
CA GLU A 56 -6.12 10.22 -11.13
C GLU A 56 -6.52 9.73 -9.73
N ILE A 57 -5.72 8.85 -9.14
CA ILE A 57 -5.87 8.45 -7.75
C ILE A 57 -5.92 9.75 -6.94
N ARG A 58 -6.96 9.93 -6.12
CA ARG A 58 -6.97 10.96 -5.05
C ARG A 58 -5.97 10.58 -3.96
N SER A 59 -4.72 10.34 -4.35
CA SER A 59 -3.61 9.96 -3.49
C SER A 59 -3.47 11.00 -2.40
N HIS A 60 -3.63 12.28 -2.74
CA HIS A 60 -3.69 13.37 -1.77
C HIS A 60 -4.74 13.15 -0.67
N GLN A 61 -5.96 12.75 -1.01
CA GLN A 61 -7.04 12.60 -0.02
C GLN A 61 -6.84 11.34 0.85
N ILE A 62 -6.39 10.24 0.25
CA ILE A 62 -6.00 9.04 1.00
C ILE A 62 -4.79 9.32 1.90
N LEU A 63 -3.82 10.11 1.42
CA LEU A 63 -2.64 10.50 2.17
C LEU A 63 -2.98 11.44 3.33
N GLU A 64 -3.95 12.34 3.17
CA GLU A 64 -4.49 13.19 4.25
C GLU A 64 -5.12 12.34 5.36
N ASP A 65 -6.00 11.39 5.01
CA ASP A 65 -6.67 10.51 5.98
C ASP A 65 -5.67 9.59 6.74
N VAL A 66 -4.55 9.23 6.11
CA VAL A 66 -3.48 8.43 6.76
C VAL A 66 -2.58 9.29 7.66
N LEU A 67 -2.52 10.61 7.42
CA LEU A 67 -1.72 11.59 8.16
C LEU A 67 -2.45 12.23 9.35
N SER A 68 -3.78 12.25 9.33
CA SER A 68 -4.63 12.60 10.49
C SER A 68 -4.58 11.55 11.58
#